data_AF-A0A3A8NV43-F1
#
_entry.id   AF-A0A3A8NV43-F1
#
_cell.length_a   1.000
_cell.length_b   1.000
_cell.length_c   1.000
_cell.angle_alpha   90.00
_cell.angle_beta   90.00
_cell.angle_gamma   90.00
#
_symmetry.space_group_name_H-M   'P 1'
#
loop_
_entity.id
_entity.type
_entity.pdbx_description
1 polymer ?
#
loop_
_entity_poly.entity_id
_entity_poly.type
_entity_poly.pdbx_seq_one_letter_code
_entity_poly.pdbx_strand_id
1 'polypeptide(L)'
;MEASAITRTRSTPMGAVGTFQARSARTTSRSASAVPMALLAGLSGLALACGGPEDALDPQAPASQDALSTQSQALSDERRPGGHGNPGNRAVGLALEVENGEGVPLKVKAGQTFYVNQIDLRAFINTTVDQGVSGLRKNSDFAALGWGGLRKADEEFVGLSNPDGTFTRRSFYRDAAWMKVPSVFTVEPVDARGVLTGTPVLLHVGSDNKRRAERDDFFIRRMRAIQWTRDCVSLTDCTGAKAFEEEALVELRNAYDHAKQQTFSFRPNTRGLRLRWSLRPFAPYFIPVTQEASPAFGYGFGIDIKALTAARQDGTYAPGTDVTFQLTLKDGQGQRLHPAGSLPTYNEVAPPGAPGHESGIQYYRAFFDATTTYYRRKHRERMMMTQLIGPAQDIQPIRSIVDLEAFLDDSQDVQTIATPARDGVYAQFMTFPPANKLFGGAFFPTEGRWDAPVSDTWTYSLPADAKPGTYLVTAKARRVFLGEDVPASRTIEIQVGTPTHTEAKLTTGPCTSCHSKGGELSQVAHANDNRAACATCHAPLGFELEGPIFVRTHFIHSRSNRFDAPLEKCTSCHLEKETTQRTSKAACLSCHKSYPDSHVAKFGPIESMYVGGGRESFQQCTGSCHKTHPGSGF
;
A
#
# COMPACT_ATOMS: atom_id res chain seq x y z
N MET A 1 -41.51 -52.12 25.91
CA MET A 1 -42.74 -52.08 25.09
C MET A 1 -43.09 -50.61 24.92
N GLU A 2 -43.31 -50.20 23.66
CA GLU A 2 -43.88 -48.91 23.17
C GLU A 2 -43.13 -47.62 23.58
N ALA A 3 -42.29 -47.00 22.74
CA ALA A 3 -42.52 -46.30 21.46
C ALA A 3 -43.35 -45.00 21.59
N SER A 4 -42.67 -43.85 21.56
CA SER A 4 -43.25 -42.61 21.02
C SER A 4 -42.18 -41.73 20.37
N ALA A 5 -42.53 -41.24 19.18
CA ALA A 5 -41.65 -40.69 18.17
C ALA A 5 -41.42 -39.19 18.35
N ILE A 6 -40.17 -38.75 18.17
CA ILE A 6 -39.82 -37.33 17.98
C ILE A 6 -39.32 -37.15 16.55
N THR A 7 -40.10 -36.41 15.78
CA THR A 7 -39.85 -36.04 14.38
C THR A 7 -38.63 -35.13 14.28
N ARG A 8 -37.57 -35.59 13.61
CA ARG A 8 -36.42 -34.77 13.20
C ARG A 8 -36.77 -34.03 11.91
N THR A 9 -36.85 -32.71 11.97
CA THR A 9 -36.80 -31.84 10.80
C THR A 9 -35.35 -31.77 10.29
N ARG A 10 -35.12 -32.24 9.07
CA ARG A 10 -33.85 -32.08 8.34
C ARG A 10 -33.73 -30.63 7.87
N SER A 11 -32.69 -29.95 8.32
CA SER A 11 -32.18 -28.71 7.73
C SER A 11 -31.44 -29.04 6.43
N THR A 12 -31.90 -28.44 5.33
CA THR A 12 -31.25 -28.41 4.02
C THR A 12 -30.07 -27.42 4.04
N PRO A 13 -28.89 -27.79 3.52
CA PRO A 13 -27.81 -26.83 3.31
C PRO A 13 -28.07 -26.03 2.02
N MET A 14 -28.13 -24.71 2.13
CA MET A 14 -28.21 -23.81 0.98
C MET A 14 -26.86 -23.76 0.24
N GLY A 15 -26.84 -24.39 -0.94
CA GLY A 15 -26.58 -23.69 -2.20
C GLY A 15 -25.19 -23.14 -2.43
N ALA A 16 -24.32 -23.99 -2.98
CA ALA A 16 -23.10 -23.62 -3.67
C ALA A 16 -23.37 -22.63 -4.82
N VAL A 17 -22.54 -21.58 -4.89
CA VAL A 17 -22.53 -20.59 -5.97
C VAL A 17 -22.06 -21.27 -7.27
N GLY A 18 -22.89 -21.13 -8.30
CA GLY A 18 -22.78 -21.84 -9.57
C GLY A 18 -21.53 -21.48 -10.38
N THR A 19 -20.94 -22.53 -10.93
CA THR A 19 -19.92 -22.51 -11.97
C THR A 19 -20.56 -22.10 -13.31
N PHE A 20 -20.18 -20.95 -13.85
CA PHE A 20 -20.48 -20.58 -15.23
C PHE A 20 -19.58 -21.37 -16.19
N GLN A 21 -20.08 -22.49 -16.72
CA GLN A 21 -19.51 -23.16 -17.89
C GLN A 21 -19.93 -22.41 -19.16
N ALA A 22 -19.04 -21.59 -19.71
CA ALA A 22 -19.19 -21.08 -21.07
C ALA A 22 -18.81 -22.18 -22.07
N ARG A 23 -19.83 -22.84 -22.65
CA ARG A 23 -19.68 -23.66 -23.86
C ARG A 23 -19.40 -22.74 -25.05
N SER A 24 -18.14 -22.67 -25.47
CA SER A 24 -17.78 -22.09 -26.77
C SER A 24 -17.68 -23.21 -27.80
N ALA A 25 -18.68 -23.31 -28.68
CA ALA A 25 -18.66 -24.20 -29.83
C ALA A 25 -17.67 -23.65 -30.87
N ARG A 26 -16.56 -24.35 -31.09
CA ARG A 26 -15.67 -24.13 -32.23
C ARG A 26 -16.24 -24.86 -33.45
N THR A 27 -16.78 -24.12 -34.41
CA THR A 27 -16.91 -24.56 -35.80
C THR A 27 -15.64 -24.18 -36.54
N THR A 28 -14.86 -25.19 -36.94
CA THR A 28 -13.72 -25.08 -37.82
C THR A 28 -14.18 -25.05 -39.28
N SER A 29 -13.74 -24.06 -40.07
CA SER A 29 -13.63 -24.22 -41.52
C SER A 29 -12.19 -23.93 -41.94
N ARG A 30 -11.50 -25.00 -42.32
CA ARG A 30 -10.24 -24.97 -43.05
C ARG A 30 -10.45 -24.26 -44.38
N SER A 31 -9.56 -23.35 -44.74
CA SER A 31 -9.17 -23.12 -46.13
C SER A 31 -7.73 -22.65 -46.16
N ALA A 32 -6.91 -23.50 -46.76
CA ALA A 32 -5.50 -23.30 -47.00
C ALA A 32 -5.31 -22.32 -48.16
N SER A 33 -4.30 -21.47 -48.06
CA SER A 33 -3.61 -20.90 -49.22
C SER A 33 -2.18 -20.60 -48.79
N ALA A 34 -1.26 -21.28 -49.44
CA ALA A 34 0.17 -21.19 -49.25
C ALA A 34 0.77 -20.04 -50.09
N VAL A 35 2.11 -19.90 -49.95
CA VAL A 35 3.07 -19.21 -50.85
C VAL A 35 3.46 -17.77 -50.39
N PRO A 36 4.75 -17.36 -50.41
CA PRO A 36 5.96 -18.04 -49.96
C PRO A 36 6.91 -17.13 -49.13
N MET A 37 7.94 -17.77 -48.57
CA MET A 37 9.09 -17.20 -47.87
C MET A 37 10.14 -16.60 -48.83
N ALA A 38 10.67 -15.41 -48.49
CA ALA A 38 11.90 -14.78 -48.99
C ALA A 38 12.12 -13.52 -48.10
N LEU A 39 13.28 -13.11 -47.58
CA LEU A 39 14.70 -13.35 -47.88
C LEU A 39 15.55 -12.99 -46.63
N LEU A 40 16.66 -13.73 -46.45
CA LEU A 40 18.01 -13.38 -45.95
C LEU A 40 18.26 -12.44 -44.75
N ALA A 41 18.89 -13.05 -43.72
CA ALA A 41 20.26 -12.86 -43.24
C ALA A 41 20.96 -11.48 -43.29
N GLY A 42 21.53 -11.10 -42.14
CA GLY A 42 22.58 -10.10 -41.99
C GLY A 42 23.21 -10.12 -40.60
N LEU A 43 24.14 -11.07 -40.37
CA LEU A 43 25.00 -11.19 -39.18
C LEU A 43 26.45 -10.96 -39.65
N SER A 44 27.13 -9.95 -39.11
CA SER A 44 28.59 -9.69 -39.16
C SER A 44 28.81 -8.44 -38.29
N GLY A 45 29.79 -8.28 -37.40
CA GLY A 45 30.94 -9.06 -36.98
C GLY A 45 31.69 -8.23 -35.91
N LEU A 46 32.41 -8.91 -35.02
CA LEU A 46 33.27 -8.34 -33.98
C LEU A 46 34.44 -7.52 -34.56
N ALA A 47 34.94 -6.54 -33.80
CA ALA A 47 36.31 -6.52 -33.23
C ALA A 47 36.74 -5.08 -32.88
N LEU A 48 37.17 -4.87 -31.63
CA LEU A 48 38.47 -4.27 -31.29
C LEU A 48 38.66 -4.33 -29.77
N ALA A 49 39.66 -5.13 -29.38
CA ALA A 49 40.22 -5.18 -28.05
C ALA A 49 41.69 -4.72 -28.13
N CYS A 50 42.17 -4.23 -26.98
CA CYS A 50 43.55 -4.19 -26.46
C CYS A 50 44.23 -2.82 -26.32
N GLY A 51 44.61 -2.50 -25.07
CA GLY A 51 45.78 -1.69 -24.72
C GLY A 51 45.62 -0.78 -23.49
N GLY A 52 46.12 -1.18 -22.31
CA GLY A 52 46.38 -0.32 -21.12
C GLY A 52 47.60 0.61 -21.30
N PRO A 53 48.29 1.17 -20.26
CA PRO A 53 48.28 0.85 -18.81
C PRO A 53 48.26 2.07 -17.82
N GLU A 54 48.22 1.73 -16.52
CA GLU A 54 48.82 2.32 -15.29
C GLU A 54 48.92 3.84 -14.99
N ASP A 55 48.58 4.15 -13.72
CA ASP A 55 49.01 5.22 -12.80
C ASP A 55 48.81 6.70 -13.14
N ALA A 56 47.92 7.36 -12.37
CA ALA A 56 48.22 8.62 -11.70
C ALA A 56 47.25 8.88 -10.53
N LEU A 57 47.86 9.01 -9.34
CA LEU A 57 47.29 9.58 -8.13
C LEU A 57 46.87 11.03 -8.38
N ASP A 58 45.67 11.43 -7.93
CA ASP A 58 45.44 12.80 -7.50
C ASP A 58 44.41 12.85 -6.35
N PRO A 59 44.79 13.30 -5.14
CA PRO A 59 43.89 13.47 -4.01
C PRO A 59 43.25 14.86 -4.04
N GLN A 60 42.04 14.95 -3.47
CA GLN A 60 41.28 16.19 -3.16
C GLN A 60 40.37 16.76 -4.26
N ALA A 61 39.11 16.37 -4.18
CA ALA A 61 38.00 17.31 -4.29
C ALA A 61 37.01 16.98 -3.15
N PRO A 62 36.54 17.96 -2.37
CA PRO A 62 35.62 17.68 -1.28
C PRO A 62 34.28 17.27 -1.89
N ALA A 63 33.89 16.02 -1.66
CA ALA A 63 32.51 15.61 -1.83
C ALA A 63 31.66 16.54 -0.97
N SER A 64 30.77 17.28 -1.62
CA SER A 64 29.72 18.06 -0.98
C SER A 64 29.06 17.21 0.10
N GLN A 65 29.32 17.55 1.36
CA GLN A 65 28.51 17.11 2.48
C GLN A 65 27.13 17.72 2.25
N ASP A 66 26.22 16.95 1.65
CA ASP A 66 24.79 17.22 1.71
C ASP A 66 24.40 17.21 3.18
N ALA A 67 24.40 18.40 3.78
CA ALA A 67 24.03 18.59 5.17
C ALA A 67 22.54 18.26 5.32
N LEU A 68 22.24 17.04 5.80
CA LEU A 68 20.92 16.71 6.32
C LEU A 68 20.67 17.57 7.55
N SER A 69 19.92 18.65 7.40
CA SER A 69 19.52 19.50 8.53
C SER A 69 18.34 18.89 9.27
N THR A 70 18.29 19.10 10.58
CA THR A 70 17.08 18.86 11.38
C THR A 70 15.95 19.78 10.89
N GLN A 71 14.77 19.23 10.66
CA GLN A 71 13.55 20.01 10.45
C GLN A 71 12.58 19.69 11.58
N SER A 72 12.11 20.74 12.26
CA SER A 72 10.92 20.64 13.10
C SER A 72 9.70 20.36 12.20
N GLN A 73 8.80 19.51 12.69
CA GLN A 73 7.52 19.21 12.01
C GLN A 73 6.36 19.85 12.75
N ALA A 74 6.51 21.11 13.15
CA ALA A 74 5.36 21.92 13.56
C ALA A 74 4.31 21.86 12.44
N LEU A 75 3.04 21.76 12.81
CA LEU A 75 1.97 21.96 11.85
C LEU A 75 2.08 23.40 11.34
N SER A 76 2.67 23.58 10.16
CA SER A 76 2.45 24.82 9.43
C SER A 76 0.96 24.85 9.10
N ASP A 77 0.29 25.94 9.47
CA ASP A 77 -1.12 26.19 9.16
C ASP A 77 -1.33 26.48 7.66
N GLU A 78 -0.47 25.91 6.82
CA GLU A 78 -0.76 25.69 5.42
C GLU A 78 -1.93 24.70 5.38
N ARG A 79 -3.15 25.28 5.40
CA ARG A 79 -4.14 24.87 4.41
C ARG A 79 -3.35 24.48 3.17
N ARG A 80 -3.30 23.18 2.89
CA ARG A 80 -2.91 22.69 1.56
C ARG A 80 -3.48 23.70 0.57
N PRO A 81 -2.75 24.10 -0.47
CA PRO A 81 -3.42 24.63 -1.64
C PRO A 81 -4.26 23.48 -2.22
N GLY A 82 -5.40 23.18 -1.59
CA GLY A 82 -6.63 22.99 -2.33
C GLY A 82 -6.74 24.28 -3.12
N GLY A 83 -6.16 24.24 -4.33
CA GLY A 83 -6.00 25.42 -5.14
C GLY A 83 -7.35 26.13 -5.17
N HIS A 84 -7.38 27.35 -4.65
CA HIS A 84 -8.49 28.28 -4.79
C HIS A 84 -8.63 28.76 -6.25
N GLY A 85 -8.22 27.95 -7.22
CA GLY A 85 -8.63 28.05 -8.61
C GLY A 85 -9.90 27.25 -8.77
N ASN A 86 -10.83 27.76 -9.58
CA ASN A 86 -12.11 27.13 -9.86
C ASN A 86 -11.97 25.59 -10.06
N PRO A 87 -12.45 24.74 -9.13
CA PRO A 87 -12.17 23.29 -9.13
C PRO A 87 -12.66 22.57 -10.38
N GLY A 88 -13.59 23.18 -11.13
CA GLY A 88 -14.16 22.62 -12.34
C GLY A 88 -13.21 22.48 -13.53
N ASN A 89 -11.97 22.99 -13.46
CA ASN A 89 -11.03 23.00 -14.58
C ASN A 89 -9.66 22.34 -14.29
N ARG A 90 -9.44 21.75 -13.11
CA ARG A 90 -8.18 21.01 -12.84
C ARG A 90 -8.28 19.60 -13.39
N ALA A 91 -7.23 19.12 -14.05
CA ALA A 91 -7.17 17.75 -14.53
C ALA A 91 -7.21 16.75 -13.35
N VAL A 92 -8.02 15.71 -13.48
CA VAL A 92 -8.23 14.66 -12.46
C VAL A 92 -7.36 13.45 -12.75
N GLY A 93 -6.75 12.87 -11.72
CA GLY A 93 -5.90 11.69 -11.86
C GLY A 93 -6.70 10.40 -11.93
N LEU A 94 -6.74 9.77 -13.10
CA LEU A 94 -7.43 8.49 -13.31
C LEU A 94 -6.61 7.31 -12.80
N ALA A 95 -7.32 6.35 -12.19
CA ALA A 95 -6.85 5.02 -11.91
C ALA A 95 -7.44 4.03 -12.91
N LEU A 96 -6.56 3.42 -13.70
CA LEU A 96 -6.90 2.44 -14.72
C LEU A 96 -6.61 1.05 -14.17
N GLU A 97 -7.60 0.15 -14.20
CA GLU A 97 -7.47 -1.21 -13.68
C GLU A 97 -7.86 -2.24 -14.74
N VAL A 98 -7.08 -3.31 -14.83
CA VAL A 98 -7.35 -4.48 -15.68
C VAL A 98 -7.13 -5.73 -14.83
N GLU A 99 -8.10 -6.64 -14.82
CA GLU A 99 -8.02 -7.92 -14.13
C GLU A 99 -8.28 -9.06 -15.12
N ASN A 100 -7.36 -10.02 -15.21
CA ASN A 100 -7.40 -11.17 -16.13
C ASN A 100 -7.66 -10.78 -17.60
N GLY A 101 -7.07 -9.66 -18.02
CA GLY A 101 -7.23 -9.11 -19.37
C GLY A 101 -8.52 -8.34 -19.62
N GLU A 102 -9.42 -8.24 -18.65
CA GLU A 102 -10.65 -7.46 -18.71
C GLU A 102 -10.47 -6.11 -18.01
N GLY A 103 -10.80 -5.01 -18.69
CA GLY A 103 -10.73 -3.68 -18.09
C GLY A 103 -11.87 -3.45 -17.11
N VAL A 104 -11.54 -3.02 -15.89
CA VAL A 104 -12.54 -2.67 -14.87
C VAL A 104 -13.28 -1.41 -15.33
N PRO A 105 -14.62 -1.43 -15.45
CA PRO A 105 -15.38 -0.29 -15.96
C PRO A 105 -15.09 1.02 -15.23
N LEU A 106 -14.79 2.06 -16.01
CA LEU A 106 -14.46 3.39 -15.53
C LEU A 106 -15.69 4.30 -15.68
N LYS A 107 -16.19 4.83 -14.57
CA LYS A 107 -17.16 5.96 -14.58
C LYS A 107 -16.39 7.26 -14.44
N VAL A 108 -16.78 8.30 -15.16
CA VAL A 108 -16.13 9.63 -15.12
C VAL A 108 -17.15 10.74 -15.28
N LYS A 109 -16.87 11.94 -14.78
CA LYS A 109 -17.71 13.11 -15.06
C LYS A 109 -17.58 13.54 -16.53
N ALA A 110 -18.70 13.78 -17.19
CA ALA A 110 -18.72 14.31 -18.56
C ALA A 110 -18.04 15.70 -18.63
N GLY A 111 -17.28 15.94 -19.70
CA GLY A 111 -16.59 17.22 -19.94
C GLY A 111 -15.37 17.48 -19.05
N GLN A 112 -15.02 16.56 -18.15
CA GLN A 112 -13.84 16.68 -17.29
C GLN A 112 -12.56 16.36 -18.06
N THR A 113 -11.47 17.04 -17.70
CA THR A 113 -10.12 16.76 -18.16
C THR A 113 -9.39 15.85 -17.17
N PHE A 114 -8.58 14.93 -17.70
CA PHE A 114 -7.92 13.87 -16.95
C PHE A 114 -6.44 13.74 -17.30
N TYR A 115 -5.66 13.18 -16.38
CA TYR A 115 -4.35 12.58 -16.65
C TYR A 115 -4.33 11.17 -16.07
N VAL A 116 -3.39 10.32 -16.52
CA VAL A 116 -3.27 8.96 -15.97
C VAL A 116 -2.38 9.01 -14.74
N ASN A 117 -2.98 8.84 -13.57
CA ASN A 117 -2.24 8.79 -12.31
C ASN A 117 -1.75 7.38 -11.99
N GLN A 118 -2.54 6.37 -12.38
CA GLN A 118 -2.35 4.99 -11.95
C GLN A 118 -2.72 3.98 -13.03
N ILE A 119 -1.94 2.90 -13.13
CA ILE A 119 -2.23 1.72 -13.96
C ILE A 119 -1.99 0.47 -13.10
N ASP A 120 -3.03 -0.33 -12.91
CA ASP A 120 -2.95 -1.67 -12.35
C ASP A 120 -3.31 -2.70 -13.40
N LEU A 121 -2.41 -3.63 -13.69
CA LEU A 121 -2.72 -4.85 -14.41
C LEU A 121 -2.51 -6.02 -13.46
N ARG A 122 -3.50 -6.90 -13.37
CA ARG A 122 -3.42 -8.13 -12.58
C ARG A 122 -3.88 -9.30 -13.44
N ALA A 123 -3.14 -10.39 -13.36
CA ALA A 123 -3.57 -11.69 -13.83
C ALA A 123 -3.45 -12.68 -12.70
N PHE A 124 -4.43 -13.55 -12.51
CA PHE A 124 -4.35 -14.61 -11.52
C PHE A 124 -5.01 -15.89 -12.01
N ILE A 125 -4.46 -17.02 -11.60
CA ILE A 125 -5.00 -18.35 -11.88
C ILE A 125 -4.92 -19.21 -10.63
N ASN A 126 -5.82 -20.17 -10.51
CA ASN A 126 -5.79 -21.17 -9.46
C ASN A 126 -5.26 -22.50 -10.01
N THR A 127 -4.45 -23.19 -9.23
CA THR A 127 -3.87 -24.51 -9.55
C THR A 127 -3.86 -25.41 -8.33
N THR A 128 -3.83 -26.72 -8.55
CA THR A 128 -3.79 -27.73 -7.49
C THR A 128 -2.40 -28.31 -7.23
N VAL A 129 -1.41 -27.80 -7.96
CA VAL A 129 -0.03 -28.29 -7.96
C VAL A 129 0.93 -27.11 -7.77
N ASP A 130 1.93 -27.30 -6.92
CA ASP A 130 2.98 -26.30 -6.73
C ASP A 130 3.88 -26.24 -7.96
N GLN A 131 3.74 -25.18 -8.76
CA GLN A 131 4.56 -24.92 -9.94
C GLN A 131 5.19 -23.53 -9.91
N GLY A 132 5.25 -22.92 -8.73
CA GLY A 132 5.58 -21.50 -8.57
C GLY A 132 4.57 -20.60 -9.28
N VAL A 133 5.00 -19.98 -10.37
CA VAL A 133 4.19 -19.10 -11.22
C VAL A 133 4.22 -19.52 -12.70
N SER A 134 4.42 -20.81 -12.94
CA SER A 134 4.60 -21.36 -14.28
C SER A 134 3.30 -21.45 -15.08
N GLY A 135 2.15 -21.55 -14.41
CA GLY A 135 0.84 -21.57 -15.06
C GLY A 135 0.50 -20.22 -15.70
N LEU A 136 0.88 -19.08 -15.10
CA LEU A 136 0.69 -17.74 -15.68
C LEU A 136 1.34 -17.62 -17.08
N ARG A 137 2.46 -18.31 -17.29
CA ARG A 137 3.16 -18.33 -18.59
C ARG A 137 2.35 -18.99 -19.71
N LYS A 138 1.34 -19.78 -19.36
CA LYS A 138 0.54 -20.58 -20.30
C LYS A 138 -0.90 -20.09 -20.38
N ASN A 139 -1.46 -19.68 -19.25
CA ASN A 139 -2.90 -19.55 -19.04
C ASN A 139 -3.33 -18.16 -18.55
N SER A 140 -2.56 -17.10 -18.86
CA SER A 140 -2.91 -15.72 -18.49
C SER A 140 -2.72 -14.75 -19.65
N ASP A 141 -3.20 -13.51 -19.51
CA ASP A 141 -2.93 -12.43 -20.45
C ASP A 141 -1.45 -11.96 -20.45
N PHE A 142 -0.66 -12.44 -19.47
CA PHE A 142 0.80 -12.29 -19.40
C PHE A 142 1.57 -13.44 -20.07
N ALA A 143 0.88 -14.43 -20.66
CA ALA A 143 1.52 -15.62 -21.24
C ALA A 143 2.52 -15.29 -22.36
N ALA A 144 2.25 -14.25 -23.15
CA ALA A 144 3.11 -13.82 -24.26
C ALA A 144 4.33 -12.97 -23.84
N LEU A 145 4.47 -12.67 -22.53
CA LEU A 145 5.56 -11.84 -22.04
C LEU A 145 6.86 -12.62 -21.83
N GLY A 146 7.99 -11.92 -21.82
CA GLY A 146 9.31 -12.52 -21.59
C GLY A 146 9.53 -12.96 -20.14
N TRP A 147 9.27 -14.24 -19.84
CA TRP A 147 9.43 -14.83 -18.49
C TRP A 147 10.85 -15.34 -18.17
N GLY A 148 11.79 -15.24 -19.11
CA GLY A 148 13.18 -15.63 -18.88
C GLY A 148 13.84 -14.80 -17.77
N GLY A 149 14.67 -15.44 -16.94
CA GLY A 149 15.35 -14.80 -15.81
C GLY A 149 14.56 -14.76 -14.49
N LEU A 150 13.31 -15.22 -14.49
CA LEU A 150 12.48 -15.25 -13.28
C LEU A 150 13.12 -16.12 -12.17
N ARG A 151 13.15 -15.60 -10.95
CA ARG A 151 13.57 -16.33 -9.75
C ARG A 151 12.70 -15.98 -8.54
N LYS A 152 12.63 -16.88 -7.56
CA LYS A 152 12.09 -16.60 -6.23
C LYS A 152 13.03 -15.61 -5.53
N ALA A 153 12.50 -14.45 -5.14
CA ALA A 153 13.26 -13.35 -4.56
C ALA A 153 13.16 -13.30 -3.04
N ASP A 154 11.98 -13.62 -2.50
CA ASP A 154 11.67 -13.66 -1.07
C ASP A 154 10.43 -14.57 -0.82
N GLU A 155 10.15 -14.88 0.43
CA GLU A 155 9.02 -15.72 0.88
C GLU A 155 8.59 -15.35 2.30
N GLU A 156 7.30 -15.45 2.60
CA GLU A 156 6.74 -15.15 3.94
C GLU A 156 5.49 -15.99 4.23
N PHE A 157 5.37 -16.52 5.44
CA PHE A 157 4.11 -17.05 5.94
C PHE A 157 3.24 -15.93 6.54
N VAL A 158 1.94 -15.97 6.24
CA VAL A 158 0.97 -15.11 6.92
C VAL A 158 0.83 -15.64 8.35
N GLY A 159 1.17 -14.80 9.34
CA GLY A 159 1.19 -15.19 10.76
C GLY A 159 -0.19 -15.54 11.34
N LEU A 160 -1.27 -15.05 10.71
CA LEU A 160 -2.63 -15.43 11.04
C LEU A 160 -3.03 -16.72 10.32
N SER A 161 -3.66 -17.63 11.06
CA SER A 161 -4.34 -18.77 10.46
C SER A 161 -5.54 -18.31 9.63
N ASN A 162 -5.81 -19.04 8.56
CA ASN A 162 -7.04 -18.99 7.81
C ASN A 162 -8.23 -19.42 8.69
N PRO A 163 -9.49 -19.14 8.28
CA PRO A 163 -10.68 -19.52 9.05
C PRO A 163 -10.83 -21.03 9.33
N ASP A 164 -10.21 -21.88 8.51
CA ASP A 164 -10.18 -23.34 8.66
C ASP A 164 -9.02 -23.85 9.54
N GLY A 165 -8.23 -22.95 10.12
CA GLY A 165 -7.07 -23.26 10.96
C GLY A 165 -5.77 -23.53 10.18
N THR A 166 -5.80 -23.50 8.85
CA THR A 166 -4.59 -23.64 8.02
C THR A 166 -3.81 -22.33 7.90
N PHE A 167 -2.67 -22.34 7.23
CA PHE A 167 -1.84 -21.15 7.00
C PHE A 167 -1.64 -20.87 5.52
N THR A 168 -1.23 -19.64 5.22
CA THR A 168 -0.91 -19.21 3.86
C THR A 168 0.56 -18.84 3.76
N ARG A 169 1.28 -19.42 2.80
CA ARG A 169 2.65 -19.02 2.41
C ARG A 169 2.59 -18.17 1.14
N ARG A 170 3.38 -17.11 1.08
CA ARG A 170 3.51 -16.20 -0.05
C ARG A 170 4.93 -16.24 -0.58
N SER A 171 5.12 -16.66 -1.81
CA SER A 171 6.43 -16.68 -2.48
C SER A 171 6.47 -15.60 -3.54
N PHE A 172 7.48 -14.71 -3.49
CA PHE A 172 7.58 -13.55 -4.37
C PHE A 172 8.64 -13.79 -5.45
N TYR A 173 8.28 -13.54 -6.70
CA TYR A 173 9.14 -13.78 -7.86
C TYR A 173 9.48 -12.47 -8.58
N ARG A 174 10.75 -12.37 -9.04
CA ARG A 174 11.32 -11.20 -9.71
C ARG A 174 12.21 -11.60 -10.88
N ASP A 175 12.67 -10.58 -11.59
CA ASP A 175 13.71 -10.64 -12.62
C ASP A 175 13.35 -11.31 -13.95
N ALA A 176 12.07 -11.60 -14.18
CA ALA A 176 11.60 -11.89 -15.53
C ALA A 176 11.91 -10.71 -16.47
N ALA A 177 12.25 -10.98 -17.73
CA ALA A 177 12.58 -9.96 -18.71
C ALA A 177 11.52 -8.85 -18.80
N TRP A 178 10.23 -9.21 -18.79
CA TRP A 178 9.14 -8.23 -18.82
C TRP A 178 9.08 -7.30 -17.60
N MET A 179 9.65 -7.71 -16.46
CA MET A 179 9.72 -6.90 -15.23
C MET A 179 10.86 -5.88 -15.24
N LYS A 180 11.84 -6.05 -16.14
CA LYS A 180 13.10 -5.27 -16.15
C LYS A 180 13.22 -4.34 -17.35
N VAL A 181 12.68 -4.76 -18.50
CA VAL A 181 12.81 -4.02 -19.75
C VAL A 181 11.96 -2.73 -19.68
N PRO A 182 12.54 -1.56 -20.02
CA PRO A 182 11.75 -0.34 -20.17
C PRO A 182 10.57 -0.56 -21.10
N SER A 183 9.40 -0.09 -20.69
CA SER A 183 8.19 -0.21 -21.49
C SER A 183 7.36 1.06 -21.46
N VAL A 184 6.41 1.15 -22.39
CA VAL A 184 5.51 2.29 -22.52
C VAL A 184 4.07 1.81 -22.53
N PHE A 185 3.18 2.61 -21.95
CA PHE A 185 1.75 2.50 -22.12
C PHE A 185 1.24 3.61 -23.03
N THR A 186 0.34 3.27 -23.94
CA THR A 186 -0.44 4.27 -24.70
C THR A 186 -1.90 4.14 -24.30
N VAL A 187 -2.48 5.26 -23.86
CA VAL A 187 -3.88 5.35 -23.43
C VAL A 187 -4.66 6.11 -24.49
N GLU A 188 -5.60 5.42 -25.12
CA GLU A 188 -6.31 5.90 -26.30
C GLU A 188 -7.83 6.00 -26.02
N PRO A 189 -8.41 7.21 -25.94
CA PRO A 189 -9.86 7.37 -25.87
C PRO A 189 -10.53 6.92 -27.18
N VAL A 190 -11.48 6.00 -27.12
CA VAL A 190 -12.12 5.42 -28.31
C VAL A 190 -13.66 5.39 -28.23
N ASP A 191 -14.32 5.43 -29.39
CA ASP A 191 -15.76 5.21 -29.51
C ASP A 191 -16.11 3.69 -29.51
N ALA A 192 -17.40 3.36 -29.65
CA ALA A 192 -17.87 1.97 -29.69
C ALA A 192 -17.30 1.13 -30.86
N ARG A 193 -16.77 1.78 -31.91
CA ARG A 193 -16.13 1.12 -33.06
C ARG A 193 -14.61 1.02 -32.91
N GLY A 194 -14.05 1.51 -31.81
CA GLY A 194 -12.61 1.56 -31.59
C GLY A 194 -11.89 2.71 -32.30
N VAL A 195 -12.63 3.68 -32.85
CA VAL A 195 -12.08 4.87 -33.50
C VAL A 195 -11.67 5.87 -32.42
N LEU A 196 -10.50 6.50 -32.59
CA LEU A 196 -10.00 7.50 -31.64
C LEU A 196 -10.98 8.67 -31.50
N THR A 197 -11.23 9.06 -30.27
CA THR A 197 -12.09 10.20 -29.90
C THR A 197 -11.30 11.33 -29.23
N GLY A 198 -10.01 11.14 -28.97
CA GLY A 198 -9.12 12.14 -28.39
C GLY A 198 -7.66 11.82 -28.66
N THR A 199 -6.78 12.72 -28.23
CA THR A 199 -5.32 12.54 -28.33
C THR A 199 -4.88 11.39 -27.42
N PRO A 200 -4.13 10.40 -27.93
CA PRO A 200 -3.51 9.39 -27.10
C PRO A 200 -2.49 9.98 -26.12
N VAL A 201 -2.41 9.41 -24.92
CA VAL A 201 -1.37 9.74 -23.93
C VAL A 201 -0.32 8.64 -23.91
N LEU A 202 0.96 9.01 -23.92
CA LEU A 202 2.10 8.09 -23.89
C LEU A 202 2.79 8.16 -22.53
N LEU A 203 2.92 7.02 -21.87
CA LEU A 203 3.42 6.93 -20.50
C LEU A 203 4.59 5.95 -20.43
N HIS A 204 5.77 6.47 -20.11
CA HIS A 204 7.00 5.74 -19.92
C HIS A 204 7.06 5.17 -18.51
N VAL A 205 7.17 3.86 -18.44
CA VAL A 205 7.28 3.16 -17.17
C VAL A 205 8.68 3.31 -16.56
N GLY A 206 9.70 3.48 -17.39
CA GLY A 206 11.09 3.48 -16.92
C GLY A 206 11.62 2.08 -16.58
N SER A 207 12.73 2.00 -15.84
CA SER A 207 13.40 0.75 -15.49
C SER A 207 13.47 0.49 -13.97
N ASP A 208 13.51 -0.78 -13.57
CA ASP A 208 13.57 -1.19 -12.15
C ASP A 208 14.91 -0.81 -11.48
N ASN A 209 15.96 -0.49 -12.26
CA ASN A 209 17.33 -0.22 -11.78
C ASN A 209 17.74 1.27 -11.81
N LYS A 210 16.83 2.18 -12.12
CA LYS A 210 17.11 3.63 -12.12
C LYS A 210 16.05 4.31 -11.27
N ARG A 211 16.45 5.07 -10.24
CA ARG A 211 15.50 5.79 -9.38
C ARG A 211 14.58 6.70 -10.17
N ARG A 212 15.15 7.47 -11.09
CA ARG A 212 14.46 8.52 -11.81
C ARG A 212 15.20 8.90 -13.09
N ALA A 213 14.71 8.49 -14.24
CA ALA A 213 15.06 9.16 -15.49
C ALA A 213 14.11 10.35 -15.72
N GLU A 214 14.57 11.40 -16.40
CA GLU A 214 13.73 12.58 -16.71
C GLU A 214 12.45 12.24 -17.48
N ARG A 215 12.45 11.10 -18.17
CA ARG A 215 11.34 10.59 -18.96
C ARG A 215 10.45 9.60 -18.22
N ASP A 216 10.76 9.22 -16.97
CA ASP A 216 9.91 8.28 -16.23
C ASP A 216 8.62 9.00 -15.79
N ASP A 217 7.45 8.47 -16.16
CA ASP A 217 6.18 9.11 -15.83
C ASP A 217 5.63 8.73 -14.45
N PHE A 218 6.09 7.63 -13.83
CA PHE A 218 5.57 7.13 -12.55
C PHE A 218 6.63 6.98 -11.46
N PHE A 219 6.28 7.37 -10.23
CA PHE A 219 7.13 7.16 -9.05
C PHE A 219 7.10 5.69 -8.58
N ILE A 220 5.90 5.14 -8.33
CA ILE A 220 5.75 3.72 -7.96
C ILE A 220 5.74 2.89 -9.21
N ARG A 221 6.60 1.86 -9.23
CA ARG A 221 6.78 0.95 -10.35
C ARG A 221 7.03 -0.43 -9.76
N ARG A 222 6.04 -1.32 -9.86
CA ARG A 222 6.16 -2.70 -9.39
C ARG A 222 5.69 -3.64 -10.46
N MET A 223 6.61 -4.48 -10.91
CA MET A 223 6.37 -5.56 -11.84
C MET A 223 6.88 -6.84 -11.18
N ARG A 224 5.96 -7.71 -10.80
CA ARG A 224 6.25 -8.87 -9.93
C ARG A 224 5.32 -10.03 -10.27
N ALA A 225 5.68 -11.21 -9.78
CA ALA A 225 4.76 -12.34 -9.70
C ALA A 225 4.77 -12.90 -8.27
N ILE A 226 3.66 -13.48 -7.85
CA ILE A 226 3.43 -13.99 -6.51
C ILE A 226 2.79 -15.35 -6.64
N GLN A 227 3.21 -16.30 -5.81
CA GLN A 227 2.45 -17.52 -5.57
C GLN A 227 1.91 -17.47 -4.14
N TRP A 228 0.62 -17.71 -3.99
CA TRP A 228 -0.03 -17.94 -2.72
C TRP A 228 -0.24 -19.45 -2.58
N THR A 229 0.42 -20.06 -1.61
CA THR A 229 0.16 -21.45 -1.21
C THR A 229 -0.77 -21.41 -0.01
N ARG A 230 -2.00 -21.86 -0.20
CA ARG A 230 -3.02 -21.98 0.86
C ARG A 230 -2.99 -23.39 1.45
N ASP A 231 -3.74 -23.59 2.52
CA ASP A 231 -3.91 -24.88 3.20
C ASP A 231 -2.59 -25.46 3.76
N CYS A 232 -1.63 -24.61 4.11
CA CYS A 232 -0.42 -25.05 4.80
C CYS A 232 -0.77 -25.53 6.21
N VAL A 233 -0.16 -26.62 6.68
CA VAL A 233 -0.47 -27.21 7.98
C VAL A 233 0.16 -26.43 9.15
N SER A 234 1.21 -25.66 8.87
CA SER A 234 1.88 -24.80 9.87
C SER A 234 2.53 -23.59 9.21
N LEU A 235 3.10 -22.70 10.03
CA LEU A 235 3.91 -21.55 9.60
C LEU A 235 5.27 -21.93 8.99
N THR A 236 5.58 -23.22 8.87
CA THR A 236 6.84 -23.72 8.31
C THR A 236 6.64 -24.88 7.34
N ASP A 237 5.41 -25.38 7.18
CA ASP A 237 5.13 -26.57 6.39
C ASP A 237 3.87 -26.41 5.52
N CYS A 238 4.07 -26.49 4.21
CA CYS A 238 3.02 -26.53 3.20
C CYS A 238 2.99 -27.89 2.47
N THR A 239 3.62 -28.93 3.02
CA THR A 239 3.59 -30.28 2.46
C THR A 239 2.15 -30.76 2.38
N GLY A 240 1.72 -31.15 1.18
CA GLY A 240 0.36 -31.61 0.94
C GLY A 240 -0.66 -30.51 0.62
N ALA A 241 -0.26 -29.23 0.59
CA ALA A 241 -1.11 -28.15 0.12
C ALA A 241 -1.61 -28.42 -1.31
N LYS A 242 -2.89 -28.12 -1.56
CA LYS A 242 -3.57 -28.35 -2.86
C LYS A 242 -4.24 -27.11 -3.43
N ALA A 243 -4.11 -25.97 -2.77
CA ALA A 243 -4.70 -24.72 -3.21
C ALA A 243 -3.59 -23.70 -3.44
N PHE A 244 -3.31 -23.42 -4.71
CA PHE A 244 -2.31 -22.45 -5.12
C PHE A 244 -2.96 -21.39 -6.00
N GLU A 245 -2.65 -20.13 -5.73
CA GLU A 245 -2.98 -19.00 -6.61
C GLU A 245 -1.68 -18.42 -7.15
N GLU A 246 -1.55 -18.35 -8.46
CA GLU A 246 -0.45 -17.64 -9.11
C GLU A 246 -0.95 -16.27 -9.55
N GLU A 247 -0.19 -15.21 -9.27
CA GLU A 247 -0.55 -13.83 -9.59
C GLU A 247 0.60 -13.11 -10.31
N ALA A 248 0.32 -12.45 -11.43
CA ALA A 248 1.19 -11.49 -12.09
C ALA A 248 0.64 -10.08 -11.88
N LEU A 249 1.51 -9.10 -11.61
CA LEU A 249 1.09 -7.73 -11.35
C LEU A 249 2.01 -6.68 -12.00
N VAL A 250 1.38 -5.65 -12.56
CA VAL A 250 1.99 -4.37 -12.95
C VAL A 250 1.26 -3.28 -12.18
N GLU A 251 1.99 -2.54 -11.35
CA GLU A 251 1.44 -1.42 -10.58
C GLU A 251 2.28 -0.17 -10.80
N LEU A 252 1.68 0.81 -11.45
CA LEU A 252 2.28 2.10 -11.76
C LEU A 252 1.46 3.19 -11.08
N ARG A 253 2.09 4.07 -10.30
CA ARG A 253 1.37 5.11 -9.55
C ARG A 253 2.15 6.39 -9.40
N ASN A 254 1.39 7.42 -9.05
CA ASN A 254 1.85 8.73 -8.63
C ASN A 254 2.66 9.32 -9.77
N ALA A 255 1.89 9.74 -10.78
CA ALA A 255 2.41 10.39 -11.96
C ALA A 255 3.34 11.54 -11.54
N TYR A 256 4.54 11.63 -12.12
CA TYR A 256 5.41 12.79 -11.92
C TYR A 256 4.77 14.05 -12.49
N ASP A 257 5.25 15.22 -12.07
CA ASP A 257 4.61 16.50 -12.46
C ASP A 257 4.51 16.71 -13.98
N HIS A 258 5.48 16.25 -14.78
CA HIS A 258 5.38 16.32 -16.25
C HIS A 258 4.32 15.36 -16.81
N ALA A 259 4.18 14.17 -16.23
CA ALA A 259 3.15 13.20 -16.61
C ALA A 259 1.74 13.73 -16.31
N LYS A 260 1.58 14.48 -15.21
CA LYS A 260 0.31 15.17 -14.88
C LYS A 260 -0.09 16.23 -15.91
N GLN A 261 0.87 16.78 -16.66
CA GLN A 261 0.61 17.74 -17.75
C GLN A 261 0.14 17.04 -19.04
N GLN A 262 0.33 15.72 -19.16
CA GLN A 262 -0.18 14.93 -20.27
C GLN A 262 -1.67 14.65 -20.09
N THR A 263 -2.48 15.66 -20.38
CA THR A 263 -3.93 15.61 -20.15
C THR A 263 -4.73 15.26 -21.40
N PHE A 264 -5.91 14.69 -21.19
CA PHE A 264 -6.89 14.41 -22.25
C PHE A 264 -8.32 14.57 -21.70
N SER A 265 -9.30 14.69 -22.59
CA SER A 265 -10.72 14.79 -22.23
C SER A 265 -11.54 13.81 -23.08
N PHE A 266 -12.68 13.39 -22.55
CA PHE A 266 -13.59 12.51 -23.28
C PHE A 266 -14.57 13.31 -24.11
N ARG A 267 -14.76 12.89 -25.37
CA ARG A 267 -15.87 13.39 -26.19
C ARG A 267 -17.15 12.68 -25.77
N PRO A 268 -18.34 13.25 -26.02
CA PRO A 268 -19.62 12.60 -25.68
C PRO A 268 -19.81 11.20 -26.26
N ASN A 269 -19.12 10.87 -27.37
CA ASN A 269 -19.14 9.56 -28.02
C ASN A 269 -18.02 8.61 -27.57
N THR A 270 -17.13 9.01 -26.65
CA THR A 270 -16.13 8.10 -26.06
C THR A 270 -16.85 7.01 -25.24
N ARG A 271 -16.49 5.75 -25.48
CA ARG A 271 -17.07 4.55 -24.83
C ARG A 271 -16.04 3.67 -24.15
N GLY A 272 -14.76 3.94 -24.36
CA GLY A 272 -13.70 3.22 -23.65
C GLY A 272 -12.34 3.86 -23.77
N LEU A 273 -11.42 3.34 -22.98
CA LEU A 273 -9.98 3.52 -23.14
C LEU A 273 -9.38 2.25 -23.70
N ARG A 274 -8.66 2.36 -24.81
CA ARG A 274 -7.79 1.29 -25.29
C ARG A 274 -6.41 1.50 -24.71
N LEU A 275 -5.96 0.56 -23.88
CA LEU A 275 -4.69 0.58 -23.19
C LEU A 275 -3.71 -0.36 -23.91
N ARG A 276 -2.73 0.21 -24.61
CA ARG A 276 -1.66 -0.54 -25.27
C ARG A 276 -0.44 -0.58 -24.38
N TRP A 277 0.15 -1.75 -24.23
CA TRP A 277 1.45 -1.92 -23.59
C TRP A 277 2.47 -2.35 -24.64
N SER A 278 3.64 -1.72 -24.70
CA SER A 278 4.67 -2.08 -25.68
C SER A 278 5.15 -3.53 -25.57
N LEU A 279 5.02 -4.16 -24.39
CA LEU A 279 5.35 -5.58 -24.22
C LEU A 279 4.23 -6.53 -24.68
N ARG A 280 3.04 -6.00 -25.01
CA ARG A 280 1.87 -6.73 -25.53
C ARG A 280 1.26 -5.98 -26.73
N PRO A 281 2.01 -5.75 -27.82
CA PRO A 281 1.62 -4.80 -28.86
C PRO A 281 0.36 -5.18 -29.65
N PHE A 282 0.09 -6.48 -29.80
CA PHE A 282 -1.01 -7.00 -30.62
C PHE A 282 -2.29 -7.32 -29.83
N ALA A 283 -2.27 -7.12 -28.51
CA ALA A 283 -3.43 -7.36 -27.67
C ALA A 283 -3.54 -6.19 -26.68
N PRO A 284 -4.18 -5.07 -27.07
CA PRO A 284 -4.51 -4.02 -26.14
C PRO A 284 -5.57 -4.49 -25.15
N TYR A 285 -5.60 -3.85 -23.98
CA TYR A 285 -6.74 -3.96 -23.08
C TYR A 285 -7.80 -2.93 -23.45
N PHE A 286 -9.05 -3.24 -23.16
CA PHE A 286 -10.17 -2.32 -23.32
C PHE A 286 -10.82 -2.08 -21.97
N ILE A 287 -10.90 -0.82 -21.57
CA ILE A 287 -11.53 -0.37 -20.32
C ILE A 287 -12.81 0.38 -20.71
N PRO A 288 -14.00 -0.18 -20.43
CA PRO A 288 -15.26 0.50 -20.71
C PRO A 288 -15.34 1.85 -19.97
N VAL A 289 -15.84 2.89 -20.64
CA VAL A 289 -16.01 4.23 -20.04
C VAL A 289 -17.48 4.64 -20.09
N THR A 290 -18.02 5.02 -18.94
CA THR A 290 -19.32 5.67 -18.81
C THR A 290 -19.13 7.10 -18.34
N GLN A 291 -19.78 8.05 -19.01
CA GLN A 291 -19.72 9.47 -18.66
C GLN A 291 -21.00 9.88 -17.93
N GLU A 292 -20.84 10.43 -16.73
CA GLU A 292 -21.91 10.91 -15.87
C GLU A 292 -22.02 12.43 -15.97
N ALA A 293 -23.19 12.92 -16.36
CA ALA A 293 -23.41 14.36 -16.60
C ALA A 293 -23.42 15.17 -15.30
N SER A 294 -24.06 14.63 -14.25
CA SER A 294 -24.37 15.36 -13.01
C SER A 294 -24.16 14.47 -11.79
N PRO A 295 -22.90 14.14 -11.43
CA PRO A 295 -22.64 13.35 -10.23
C PRO A 295 -22.99 14.13 -8.95
N ALA A 296 -23.42 13.41 -7.91
CA ALA A 296 -23.88 13.98 -6.63
C ALA A 296 -22.76 14.68 -5.83
N PHE A 297 -21.50 14.32 -6.09
CA PHE A 297 -20.31 14.87 -5.47
C PHE A 297 -19.29 15.24 -6.55
N GLY A 298 -18.34 16.12 -6.25
CA GLY A 298 -17.20 16.31 -7.15
C GLY A 298 -15.97 15.48 -6.77
N TYR A 299 -14.92 15.66 -7.55
CA TYR A 299 -13.61 15.01 -7.36
C TYR A 299 -12.83 15.59 -6.18
N GLY A 300 -11.76 14.91 -5.77
CA GLY A 300 -10.89 15.29 -4.66
C GLY A 300 -11.33 14.67 -3.34
N PHE A 301 -10.49 14.78 -2.32
CA PHE A 301 -10.78 14.20 -1.01
C PHE A 301 -10.13 14.99 0.13
N GLY A 302 -10.95 15.43 1.08
CA GLY A 302 -10.55 16.18 2.26
C GLY A 302 -11.03 15.52 3.55
N ILE A 303 -10.28 15.73 4.63
CA ILE A 303 -10.59 15.26 5.96
C ILE A 303 -10.49 16.44 6.92
N ASP A 304 -11.55 16.66 7.69
CA ASP A 304 -11.54 17.54 8.85
C ASP A 304 -11.66 16.72 10.14
N ILE A 305 -10.95 17.18 11.16
CA ILE A 305 -11.03 16.67 12.53
C ILE A 305 -11.40 17.85 13.42
N LYS A 306 -12.42 17.67 14.25
CA LYS A 306 -12.85 18.66 15.23
C LYS A 306 -12.89 18.04 16.61
N ALA A 307 -12.20 18.63 17.59
CA ALA A 307 -12.39 18.30 18.99
C ALA A 307 -13.77 18.82 19.44
N LEU A 308 -14.58 17.94 20.02
CA LEU A 308 -15.91 18.24 20.56
C LEU A 308 -15.86 18.48 22.07
N THR A 309 -14.99 17.78 22.81
CA THR A 309 -14.73 18.10 24.22
C THR A 309 -14.02 19.45 24.29
N ALA A 310 -14.60 20.40 25.03
CA ALA A 310 -13.96 21.69 25.24
C ALA A 310 -12.68 21.55 26.07
N ALA A 311 -11.61 22.24 25.66
CA ALA A 311 -10.44 22.41 26.49
C ALA A 311 -10.76 23.30 27.71
N ARG A 312 -9.87 23.32 28.69
CA ARG A 312 -9.91 24.28 29.81
C ARG A 312 -9.76 25.70 29.28
N GLN A 313 -10.01 26.70 30.14
CA GLN A 313 -9.92 28.12 29.77
C GLN A 313 -8.53 28.53 29.24
N ASP A 314 -7.47 27.83 29.67
CA ASP A 314 -6.10 28.04 29.21
C ASP A 314 -5.79 27.37 27.85
N GLY A 315 -6.78 26.74 27.22
CA GLY A 315 -6.64 26.05 25.93
C GLY A 315 -6.11 24.63 26.02
N THR A 316 -5.96 24.07 27.23
CA THR A 316 -5.37 22.74 27.43
C THR A 316 -6.37 21.70 27.95
N TYR A 317 -6.14 20.43 27.66
CA TYR A 317 -6.81 19.31 28.32
C TYR A 317 -6.04 18.88 29.57
N ALA A 318 -6.75 18.48 30.63
CA ALA A 318 -6.10 17.91 31.81
C ALA A 318 -5.73 16.43 31.55
N PRO A 319 -4.60 15.94 32.10
CA PRO A 319 -4.37 14.49 32.20
C PRO A 319 -5.58 13.76 32.80
N GLY A 320 -5.88 12.55 32.32
CA GLY A 320 -7.06 11.79 32.74
C GLY A 320 -8.38 12.17 32.05
N THR A 321 -8.37 13.13 31.11
CA THR A 321 -9.59 13.59 30.42
C THR A 321 -9.90 12.73 29.20
N ASP A 322 -11.18 12.44 28.99
CA ASP A 322 -11.72 11.91 27.74
C ASP A 322 -11.96 13.04 26.73
N VAL A 323 -11.31 12.95 25.57
CA VAL A 323 -11.42 13.93 24.49
C VAL A 323 -12.14 13.31 23.30
N THR A 324 -13.34 13.80 23.03
CA THR A 324 -14.18 13.38 21.91
C THR A 324 -13.86 14.22 20.68
N PHE A 325 -13.80 13.58 19.51
CA PHE A 325 -13.56 14.18 18.22
C PHE A 325 -14.65 13.80 17.22
N GLN A 326 -14.77 14.60 16.16
CA GLN A 326 -15.61 14.31 14.99
C GLN A 326 -14.78 14.33 13.71
N LEU A 327 -15.04 13.34 12.86
CA LEU A 327 -14.52 13.20 11.51
C LEU A 327 -15.53 13.82 10.54
N THR A 328 -15.04 14.60 9.59
CA THR A 328 -15.86 15.03 8.46
C THR A 328 -15.09 14.83 7.17
N LEU A 329 -15.62 13.96 6.31
CA LEU A 329 -15.05 13.68 5.00
C LEU A 329 -15.70 14.59 3.94
N LYS A 330 -14.89 15.18 3.07
CA LYS A 330 -15.32 16.15 2.07
C LYS A 330 -14.79 15.83 0.67
N ASP A 331 -15.51 16.22 -0.37
CA ASP A 331 -14.93 16.30 -1.72
C ASP A 331 -14.01 17.52 -1.87
N GLY A 332 -13.43 17.68 -3.07
CA GLY A 332 -12.56 18.82 -3.40
C GLY A 332 -13.29 20.17 -3.49
N GLN A 333 -14.61 20.20 -3.44
CA GLN A 333 -15.43 21.42 -3.37
C GLN A 333 -15.86 21.74 -1.92
N GLY A 334 -15.52 20.86 -0.97
CA GLY A 334 -15.85 21.01 0.45
C GLY A 334 -17.21 20.45 0.85
N GLN A 335 -17.93 19.79 -0.07
CA GLN A 335 -19.21 19.14 0.23
C GLN A 335 -18.97 17.89 1.07
N ARG A 336 -19.76 17.72 2.13
CA ARG A 336 -19.68 16.56 3.02
C ARG A 336 -20.08 15.28 2.28
N LEU A 337 -19.34 14.18 2.51
CA LEU A 337 -19.50 12.89 1.81
C LEU A 337 -20.40 11.89 2.56
N HIS A 338 -20.93 12.26 3.71
CA HIS A 338 -21.76 11.43 4.59
C HIS A 338 -22.66 12.32 5.47
N PRO A 339 -23.78 11.80 6.01
CA PRO A 339 -24.58 12.51 7.00
C PRO A 339 -23.79 12.84 8.28
N ALA A 340 -24.25 13.84 9.04
CA ALA A 340 -23.66 14.13 10.34
C ALA A 340 -23.94 13.00 11.34
N GLY A 341 -22.93 12.59 12.11
CA GLY A 341 -23.08 11.57 13.15
C GLY A 341 -23.00 10.13 12.64
N SER A 342 -22.91 9.91 11.32
CA SER A 342 -22.89 8.58 10.73
C SER A 342 -21.99 8.51 9.51
N LEU A 343 -21.24 7.41 9.43
CA LEU A 343 -20.55 6.94 8.23
C LEU A 343 -21.27 5.70 7.69
N PRO A 344 -21.08 5.35 6.40
CA PRO A 344 -21.63 4.13 5.83
C PRO A 344 -21.22 2.88 6.62
N THR A 345 -22.02 1.83 6.60
CA THR A 345 -21.65 0.56 7.23
C THR A 345 -20.52 -0.13 6.45
N TYR A 346 -19.89 -1.14 7.06
CA TYR A 346 -18.81 -1.86 6.38
C TYR A 346 -19.34 -2.65 5.17
N ASN A 347 -20.49 -3.32 5.33
CA ASN A 347 -21.12 -4.13 4.28
C ASN A 347 -21.58 -3.30 3.07
N GLU A 348 -21.90 -2.02 3.25
CA GLU A 348 -22.24 -1.12 2.13
C GLU A 348 -21.05 -0.83 1.21
N VAL A 349 -19.82 -0.92 1.72
CA VAL A 349 -18.64 -0.30 1.08
C VAL A 349 -17.53 -1.27 0.70
N ALA A 350 -17.22 -2.26 1.54
CA ALA A 350 -15.96 -2.99 1.45
C ALA A 350 -16.02 -4.38 0.77
N PRO A 351 -16.99 -5.26 1.10
CA PRO A 351 -17.02 -6.62 0.56
C PRO A 351 -17.12 -6.68 -0.97
N PRO A 352 -16.63 -7.75 -1.61
CA PRO A 352 -16.87 -7.99 -3.03
C PRO A 352 -18.37 -8.00 -3.34
N GLY A 353 -18.77 -7.27 -4.38
CA GLY A 353 -20.18 -7.16 -4.77
C GLY A 353 -21.01 -6.19 -3.92
N ALA A 354 -20.43 -5.54 -2.90
CA ALA A 354 -21.09 -4.43 -2.22
C ALA A 354 -21.51 -3.36 -3.24
N PRO A 355 -22.69 -2.72 -3.04
CA PRO A 355 -23.16 -1.68 -3.96
C PRO A 355 -22.17 -0.51 -4.06
N GLY A 356 -21.31 -0.36 -3.04
CA GLY A 356 -20.48 0.81 -2.84
C GLY A 356 -21.31 1.96 -2.27
N HIS A 357 -20.63 2.94 -1.70
CA HIS A 357 -21.28 4.19 -1.33
C HIS A 357 -21.12 5.21 -2.47
N GLU A 358 -22.19 5.93 -2.81
CA GLU A 358 -22.19 6.92 -3.90
C GLU A 358 -21.08 7.97 -3.78
N SER A 359 -20.69 8.31 -2.55
CA SER A 359 -19.63 9.28 -2.28
C SER A 359 -18.22 8.70 -2.43
N GLY A 360 -18.05 7.39 -2.61
CA GLY A 360 -16.76 6.75 -2.85
C GLY A 360 -15.89 6.54 -1.60
N ILE A 361 -16.43 6.69 -0.39
CA ILE A 361 -15.75 6.37 0.88
C ILE A 361 -15.24 4.92 0.85
N GLN A 362 -14.07 4.65 1.46
CA GLN A 362 -13.50 3.30 1.54
C GLN A 362 -13.06 2.96 2.98
N TYR A 363 -13.24 1.69 3.36
CA TYR A 363 -12.74 1.10 4.61
C TYR A 363 -11.61 0.11 4.38
N TYR A 364 -11.19 -0.58 5.45
CA TYR A 364 -10.22 -1.65 5.38
C TYR A 364 -10.62 -2.74 4.38
N ARG A 365 -9.81 -3.02 3.35
CA ARG A 365 -10.13 -4.04 2.32
C ARG A 365 -9.21 -5.27 2.32
N ALA A 366 -8.21 -5.33 3.19
CA ALA A 366 -7.19 -6.38 3.06
C ALA A 366 -7.71 -7.80 3.39
N PHE A 367 -8.90 -7.94 3.98
CA PHE A 367 -9.60 -9.24 4.08
C PHE A 367 -9.95 -9.84 2.71
N PHE A 368 -10.15 -8.99 1.69
CA PHE A 368 -10.57 -9.41 0.35
C PHE A 368 -9.51 -9.12 -0.73
N ASP A 369 -8.66 -8.12 -0.51
CA ASP A 369 -7.56 -7.74 -1.39
C ASP A 369 -6.29 -7.53 -0.56
N ALA A 370 -5.68 -8.64 -0.13
CA ALA A 370 -4.56 -8.66 0.81
C ALA A 370 -3.36 -7.85 0.29
N THR A 371 -2.89 -6.88 1.08
CA THR A 371 -1.70 -6.10 0.72
C THR A 371 -0.43 -6.75 1.26
N THR A 372 0.72 -6.40 0.70
CA THR A 372 2.02 -6.88 1.16
C THR A 372 3.03 -5.77 1.04
N THR A 373 3.73 -5.49 2.14
CA THR A 373 4.78 -4.46 2.18
C THR A 373 5.79 -4.73 1.07
N TYR A 374 6.09 -3.67 0.30
CA TYR A 374 6.90 -3.69 -0.92
C TYR A 374 6.35 -4.51 -2.10
N TYR A 375 5.72 -5.67 -1.89
CA TYR A 375 5.40 -6.62 -2.95
C TYR A 375 4.05 -6.42 -3.66
N ARG A 376 2.98 -6.02 -2.94
CA ARG A 376 1.62 -6.00 -3.52
C ARG A 376 0.74 -4.92 -2.92
N ARG A 377 0.14 -4.07 -3.75
CA ARG A 377 -0.92 -3.08 -3.49
C ARG A 377 -0.88 -2.23 -2.20
N LYS A 378 0.21 -2.22 -1.42
CA LYS A 378 0.29 -1.46 -0.14
C LYS A 378 0.09 0.05 -0.30
N HIS A 379 0.51 0.64 -1.42
CA HIS A 379 0.21 2.05 -1.73
C HIS A 379 -1.28 2.32 -1.99
N ARG A 380 -2.06 1.26 -2.25
CA ARG A 380 -3.49 1.29 -2.50
C ARG A 380 -4.28 0.90 -1.26
N GLU A 381 -3.60 0.71 -0.12
CA GLU A 381 -4.23 0.29 1.12
C GLU A 381 -5.38 1.23 1.45
N ARG A 382 -6.58 0.66 1.43
CA ARG A 382 -7.78 1.30 1.89
C ARG A 382 -7.89 0.91 3.34
N MET A 383 -7.78 1.90 4.22
CA MET A 383 -7.95 1.78 5.65
C MET A 383 -8.32 3.17 6.14
N MET A 384 -9.49 3.29 6.76
CA MET A 384 -9.88 4.49 7.48
C MET A 384 -9.55 4.29 8.96
N MET A 385 -8.74 5.18 9.52
CA MET A 385 -8.36 5.11 10.92
C MET A 385 -7.95 6.47 11.46
N THR A 386 -7.97 6.58 12.78
CA THR A 386 -7.50 7.72 13.55
C THR A 386 -6.49 7.27 14.61
N GLN A 387 -5.58 8.16 15.00
CA GLN A 387 -4.64 7.97 16.09
C GLN A 387 -4.53 9.22 16.98
N LEU A 388 -4.07 9.01 18.21
CA LEU A 388 -3.50 10.02 19.10
C LEU A 388 -2.09 9.57 19.52
N ILE A 389 -1.12 10.48 19.51
CA ILE A 389 0.24 10.22 20.02
C ILE A 389 0.81 11.44 20.70
N GLY A 390 1.52 11.25 21.80
CA GLY A 390 2.27 12.32 22.43
C GLY A 390 2.84 12.02 23.82
N PRO A 391 3.46 13.03 24.45
CA PRO A 391 3.63 14.39 23.91
C PRO A 391 4.68 14.41 22.78
N ALA A 392 4.65 15.43 21.92
CA ALA A 392 5.37 15.46 20.64
C ALA A 392 6.88 15.24 20.79
N GLN A 393 7.49 15.85 21.80
CA GLN A 393 8.92 15.75 22.13
C GLN A 393 9.39 14.33 22.47
N ASP A 394 8.46 13.44 22.83
CA ASP A 394 8.74 12.05 23.19
C ASP A 394 8.46 11.08 22.02
N ILE A 395 7.94 11.56 20.88
CA ILE A 395 7.56 10.71 19.76
C ILE A 395 8.77 9.94 19.22
N GLN A 396 8.60 8.62 19.18
CA GLN A 396 9.58 7.66 18.71
C GLN A 396 8.88 6.42 18.14
N PRO A 397 9.59 5.52 17.43
CA PRO A 397 9.00 4.27 16.96
C PRO A 397 8.47 3.41 18.12
N ILE A 398 7.21 2.98 18.00
CA ILE A 398 6.55 2.05 18.92
C ILE A 398 7.11 0.65 18.72
N ARG A 399 7.34 -0.06 19.82
CA ARG A 399 7.94 -1.40 19.84
C ARG A 399 7.05 -2.41 20.55
N SER A 400 6.05 -1.91 21.26
CA SER A 400 4.94 -2.69 21.76
C SER A 400 4.19 -3.39 20.65
N ILE A 401 4.13 -4.72 20.72
CA ILE A 401 3.25 -5.51 19.86
C ILE A 401 1.83 -5.38 20.39
N VAL A 402 0.90 -5.07 19.48
CA VAL A 402 -0.54 -5.09 19.73
C VAL A 402 -1.08 -6.42 19.21
N ASP A 403 -1.50 -7.30 20.11
CA ASP A 403 -1.99 -8.63 19.74
C ASP A 403 -3.42 -8.58 19.15
N LEU A 404 -3.81 -9.65 18.45
CA LEU A 404 -5.11 -9.73 17.78
C LEU A 404 -6.28 -9.60 18.77
N GLU A 405 -6.11 -10.09 19.98
CA GLU A 405 -7.12 -10.05 21.04
C GLU A 405 -7.55 -8.61 21.35
N ALA A 406 -6.62 -7.65 21.30
CA ALA A 406 -6.94 -6.23 21.47
C ALA A 406 -7.83 -5.66 20.34
N PHE A 407 -7.79 -6.27 19.15
CA PHE A 407 -8.67 -5.93 18.03
C PHE A 407 -10.03 -6.64 18.10
N LEU A 408 -10.19 -7.63 18.97
CA LEU A 408 -11.42 -8.41 19.15
C LEU A 408 -12.14 -8.10 20.47
N ASP A 409 -11.55 -7.26 21.32
CA ASP A 409 -12.13 -6.87 22.61
C ASP A 409 -13.35 -5.95 22.41
N ASP A 410 -14.55 -6.52 22.62
CA ASP A 410 -15.82 -5.83 22.48
C ASP A 410 -16.03 -4.71 23.51
N SER A 411 -15.22 -4.66 24.57
CA SER A 411 -15.28 -3.58 25.56
C SER A 411 -14.56 -2.31 25.12
N GLN A 412 -13.77 -2.36 24.04
CA GLN A 412 -12.89 -1.26 23.61
C GLN A 412 -13.06 -0.92 22.12
N ASP A 413 -13.61 0.26 21.82
CA ASP A 413 -13.58 0.79 20.45
C ASP A 413 -12.20 1.37 20.08
N VAL A 414 -11.44 1.81 21.07
CA VAL A 414 -10.11 2.42 20.96
C VAL A 414 -9.05 1.54 21.62
N GLN A 415 -7.92 1.35 20.94
CA GLN A 415 -6.83 0.53 21.46
C GLN A 415 -5.66 1.42 21.90
N THR A 416 -5.17 1.19 23.12
CA THR A 416 -3.89 1.76 23.58
C THR A 416 -2.74 0.90 23.07
N ILE A 417 -1.84 1.50 22.29
CA ILE A 417 -0.78 0.74 21.60
C ILE A 417 0.63 1.12 22.01
N ALA A 418 0.78 2.23 22.73
CA ALA A 418 2.03 2.59 23.37
C ALA A 418 1.76 3.23 24.73
N THR A 419 2.61 2.92 25.70
CA THR A 419 2.60 3.55 27.01
C THR A 419 3.96 4.19 27.29
N PRO A 420 4.01 5.30 28.05
CA PRO A 420 5.28 5.93 28.41
C PRO A 420 6.25 4.95 29.09
N ALA A 421 5.74 4.07 29.95
CA ALA A 421 6.55 3.09 30.66
C ALA A 421 7.24 2.05 29.75
N ARG A 422 6.59 1.65 28.64
CA ARG A 422 7.09 0.59 27.75
C ARG A 422 7.78 1.14 26.51
N ASP A 423 7.20 2.17 25.89
CA ASP A 423 7.65 2.71 24.61
C ASP A 423 8.28 4.10 24.71
N GLY A 424 8.22 4.73 25.89
CA GLY A 424 8.68 6.11 26.09
C GLY A 424 7.73 7.17 25.52
N VAL A 425 6.59 6.77 24.94
CA VAL A 425 5.55 7.65 24.39
C VAL A 425 4.17 7.05 24.65
N TYR A 426 3.13 7.88 24.76
CA TYR A 426 1.75 7.41 24.81
C TYR A 426 1.10 7.44 23.44
N ALA A 427 0.35 6.40 23.08
CA ALA A 427 -0.41 6.39 21.83
C ALA A 427 -1.66 5.50 21.87
N GLN A 428 -2.71 5.95 21.20
CA GLN A 428 -3.95 5.21 20.95
C GLN A 428 -4.33 5.25 19.47
N PHE A 429 -5.09 4.27 19.00
CA PHE A 429 -5.72 4.33 17.68
C PHE A 429 -7.13 3.73 17.66
N MET A 430 -7.85 4.01 16.58
CA MET A 430 -9.14 3.40 16.27
C MET A 430 -9.29 3.27 14.74
N THR A 431 -9.83 2.16 14.24
CA THR A 431 -10.28 2.06 12.84
C THR A 431 -11.72 2.54 12.70
N PHE A 432 -12.14 2.81 11.46
CA PHE A 432 -13.57 2.96 11.14
C PHE A 432 -14.00 1.81 10.23
N PRO A 433 -15.02 1.01 10.61
CA PRO A 433 -15.56 0.87 11.98
C PRO A 433 -14.49 0.52 13.04
N PRO A 434 -14.76 0.70 14.35
CA PRO A 434 -13.80 0.30 15.39
C PRO A 434 -13.38 -1.17 15.26
N ALA A 435 -12.18 -1.47 15.72
CA ALA A 435 -11.46 -2.71 15.41
C ALA A 435 -12.27 -3.97 15.81
N ASN A 436 -12.89 -3.95 16.99
CA ASN A 436 -13.79 -4.99 17.50
C ASN A 436 -14.93 -5.36 16.54
N LYS A 437 -15.51 -4.37 15.84
CA LYS A 437 -16.55 -4.58 14.83
C LYS A 437 -15.95 -5.00 13.49
N LEU A 438 -14.86 -4.34 13.09
CA LEU A 438 -14.20 -4.58 11.80
C LEU A 438 -13.57 -5.98 11.73
N PHE A 439 -12.70 -6.32 12.67
CA PHE A 439 -12.06 -7.64 12.77
C PHE A 439 -13.05 -8.67 13.29
N GLY A 440 -13.88 -8.33 14.28
CA GLY A 440 -14.92 -9.25 14.75
C GLY A 440 -15.87 -9.69 13.63
N GLY A 441 -16.27 -8.82 12.71
CA GLY A 441 -17.09 -9.24 11.56
C GLY A 441 -16.35 -10.13 10.55
N ALA A 442 -15.01 -10.08 10.51
CA ALA A 442 -14.20 -10.98 9.68
C ALA A 442 -14.09 -12.38 10.29
N PHE A 443 -13.87 -12.46 11.60
CA PHE A 443 -13.67 -13.71 12.33
C PHE A 443 -14.98 -14.35 12.80
N PHE A 444 -16.03 -13.55 13.00
CA PHE A 444 -17.36 -13.97 13.44
C PHE A 444 -18.46 -13.41 12.48
N PRO A 445 -18.46 -13.81 11.20
CA PRO A 445 -19.29 -13.20 10.16
C PRO A 445 -20.80 -13.38 10.37
N THR A 446 -21.21 -14.33 11.22
CA THR A 446 -22.63 -14.58 11.54
C THR A 446 -23.21 -13.64 12.60
N GLU A 447 -22.39 -12.78 13.22
CA GLU A 447 -22.83 -11.89 14.32
C GLU A 447 -23.34 -10.52 13.84
N GLY A 448 -23.38 -10.25 12.53
CA GLY A 448 -23.90 -8.99 11.98
C GLY A 448 -23.06 -7.75 12.29
N ARG A 449 -21.81 -7.92 12.75
CA ARG A 449 -20.92 -6.81 13.16
C ARG A 449 -20.60 -5.82 12.03
N TRP A 450 -20.58 -6.27 10.78
CA TRP A 450 -20.33 -5.41 9.61
C TRP A 450 -21.54 -4.58 9.16
N ASP A 451 -22.74 -4.88 9.67
CA ASP A 451 -23.96 -4.08 9.47
C ASP A 451 -24.15 -3.04 10.59
N ALA A 452 -23.30 -3.09 11.63
CA ALA A 452 -23.40 -2.15 12.74
C ALA A 452 -23.19 -0.69 12.25
N PRO A 453 -23.97 0.27 12.78
CA PRO A 453 -23.77 1.68 12.48
C PRO A 453 -22.36 2.13 12.82
N VAL A 454 -21.79 2.96 11.94
CA VAL A 454 -20.46 3.54 12.11
C VAL A 454 -20.63 5.01 12.47
N SER A 455 -20.11 5.41 13.63
CA SER A 455 -20.15 6.82 14.05
C SER A 455 -19.06 7.62 13.34
N ASP A 456 -19.33 8.90 13.06
CA ASP A 456 -18.29 9.86 12.67
C ASP A 456 -17.59 10.49 13.88
N THR A 457 -17.93 10.10 15.10
CA THR A 457 -17.29 10.56 16.34
C THR A 457 -16.57 9.43 17.07
N TRP A 458 -15.51 9.77 17.79
CA TRP A 458 -14.78 8.85 18.67
C TRP A 458 -14.17 9.59 19.86
N THR A 459 -13.75 8.86 20.88
CA THR A 459 -13.18 9.42 22.12
C THR A 459 -11.84 8.76 22.44
N TYR A 460 -10.83 9.57 22.69
CA TYR A 460 -9.55 9.12 23.27
C TYR A 460 -9.51 9.44 24.75
N SER A 461 -8.94 8.54 25.55
CA SER A 461 -8.78 8.73 26.98
C SER A 461 -7.33 9.10 27.28
N LEU A 462 -7.08 10.35 27.66
CA LEU A 462 -5.74 10.75 28.09
C LEU A 462 -5.41 10.05 29.43
N PRO A 463 -4.22 9.47 29.59
CA PRO A 463 -3.88 8.79 30.83
C PRO A 463 -3.78 9.82 31.98
N ALA A 464 -4.06 9.39 33.20
CA ALA A 464 -4.02 10.25 34.39
C ALA A 464 -2.62 10.85 34.64
N ASP A 465 -1.58 10.14 34.20
CA ASP A 465 -0.17 10.54 34.25
C ASP A 465 0.35 11.07 32.89
N ALA A 466 -0.54 11.54 32.01
CA ALA A 466 -0.14 12.14 30.74
C ALA A 466 0.88 13.25 30.95
N LYS A 467 2.05 13.11 30.33
CA LYS A 467 3.10 14.13 30.38
C LYS A 467 2.61 15.42 29.70
N PRO A 468 2.92 16.61 30.24
CA PRO A 468 2.56 17.86 29.60
C PRO A 468 3.21 18.03 28.21
N GLY A 469 2.44 18.54 27.26
CA GLY A 469 2.94 18.96 25.94
C GLY A 469 1.88 18.89 24.85
N THR A 470 2.33 18.98 23.61
CA THR A 470 1.50 18.88 22.40
C THR A 470 1.27 17.41 22.03
N TYR A 471 0.03 17.03 21.75
CA TYR A 471 -0.34 15.70 21.26
C TYR A 471 -0.90 15.81 19.84
N LEU A 472 -0.55 14.85 18.99
CA LEU A 472 -0.96 14.81 17.58
C LEU A 472 -2.16 13.87 17.41
N VAL A 473 -3.27 14.39 16.91
CA VAL A 473 -4.45 13.61 16.51
C VAL A 473 -4.49 13.56 14.99
N THR A 474 -4.38 12.36 14.43
CA THR A 474 -4.29 12.18 12.97
C THR A 474 -5.34 11.19 12.48
N ALA A 475 -6.09 11.56 11.46
CA ALA A 475 -6.95 10.66 10.72
C ALA A 475 -6.40 10.46 9.30
N LYS A 476 -6.53 9.24 8.78
CA LYS A 476 -6.23 8.89 7.38
C LYS A 476 -7.39 8.12 6.78
N ALA A 477 -7.62 8.32 5.48
CA ALA A 477 -8.63 7.61 4.72
C ALA A 477 -8.26 7.56 3.24
N ARG A 478 -9.07 6.87 2.44
CA ARG A 478 -8.97 6.83 0.99
C ARG A 478 -10.35 6.94 0.35
N ARG A 479 -10.44 7.59 -0.80
CA ARG A 479 -11.67 7.74 -1.58
C ARG A 479 -11.46 7.22 -3.00
N VAL A 480 -12.44 6.45 -3.48
CA VAL A 480 -12.51 5.96 -4.87
C VAL A 480 -13.79 6.49 -5.48
N PHE A 481 -13.69 7.46 -6.38
CA PHE A 481 -14.86 8.17 -6.91
C PHE A 481 -14.66 8.52 -8.39
N LEU A 482 -15.58 8.07 -9.25
CA LEU A 482 -15.58 8.34 -10.69
C LEU A 482 -14.19 8.22 -11.36
N GLY A 483 -13.52 7.09 -11.09
CA GLY A 483 -12.23 6.76 -11.67
C GLY A 483 -11.01 7.39 -10.98
N GLU A 484 -11.21 8.27 -10.01
CA GLU A 484 -10.15 8.78 -9.14
C GLU A 484 -9.96 7.85 -7.92
N ASP A 485 -8.72 7.57 -7.54
CA ASP A 485 -8.37 6.83 -6.31
C ASP A 485 -7.30 7.60 -5.51
N VAL A 486 -7.76 8.34 -4.49
CA VAL A 486 -6.95 9.35 -3.78
C VAL A 486 -6.93 9.14 -2.26
N PRO A 487 -5.74 9.08 -1.64
CA PRO A 487 -5.61 9.10 -0.19
C PRO A 487 -5.74 10.53 0.37
N ALA A 488 -6.11 10.63 1.64
CA ALA A 488 -6.01 11.87 2.41
C ALA A 488 -5.67 11.58 3.87
N SER A 489 -5.00 12.53 4.51
CA SER A 489 -4.80 12.57 5.95
C SER A 489 -4.95 13.99 6.47
N ARG A 490 -5.30 14.11 7.75
CA ARG A 490 -5.32 15.37 8.49
C ARG A 490 -4.75 15.12 9.88
N THR A 491 -3.86 16.01 10.31
CA THR A 491 -3.36 16.06 11.68
C THR A 491 -3.80 17.37 12.31
N ILE A 492 -4.28 17.31 13.55
CA ILE A 492 -4.47 18.47 14.42
C ILE A 492 -3.65 18.28 15.70
N GLU A 493 -3.36 19.38 16.37
CA GLU A 493 -2.68 19.39 17.66
C GLU A 493 -3.68 19.68 18.78
N ILE A 494 -3.49 19.02 19.92
CA ILE A 494 -4.12 19.39 21.19
C ILE A 494 -3.03 19.61 22.24
N GLN A 495 -3.27 20.52 23.18
CA GLN A 495 -2.35 20.75 24.30
C GLN A 495 -2.83 19.99 25.54
N VAL A 496 -1.93 19.28 26.21
CA VAL A 496 -2.24 18.51 27.43
C VAL A 496 -1.36 19.02 28.57
N GLY A 497 -1.98 19.37 29.70
CA GLY A 497 -1.28 19.76 30.94
C GLY A 497 -0.52 21.09 30.92
N THR A 498 -0.16 21.63 29.75
CA THR A 498 0.58 22.89 29.57
C THR A 498 0.15 23.57 28.27
N PRO A 499 0.07 24.91 28.22
CA PRO A 499 -0.17 25.65 26.98
C PRO A 499 1.10 25.76 26.11
N THR A 500 2.27 25.41 26.65
CA THR A 500 3.53 25.45 25.93
C THR A 500 3.56 24.38 24.85
N HIS A 501 3.63 24.82 23.59
CA HIS A 501 3.79 23.94 22.45
C HIS A 501 5.10 23.16 22.51
N THR A 502 5.06 21.89 22.13
CA THR A 502 6.23 21.01 22.03
C THR A 502 6.31 20.38 20.65
N GLU A 503 7.53 20.09 20.20
CA GLU A 503 7.80 19.59 18.86
C GLU A 503 8.47 18.22 18.89
N ALA A 504 8.20 17.40 17.87
CA ALA A 504 8.86 16.12 17.71
C ALA A 504 10.33 16.28 17.30
N LYS A 505 11.25 15.72 18.09
CA LYS A 505 12.68 15.61 17.73
C LYS A 505 12.89 14.39 16.82
N LEU A 506 12.80 14.61 15.52
CA LEU A 506 13.05 13.56 14.53
C LEU A 506 14.56 13.32 14.39
N THR A 507 14.96 12.06 14.60
CA THR A 507 16.36 11.65 14.54
C THR A 507 16.78 11.09 13.18
N THR A 508 15.90 11.23 12.19
CA THR A 508 16.12 10.87 10.79
C THR A 508 15.92 12.10 9.90
N GLY A 509 16.67 12.18 8.80
CA GLY A 509 16.61 13.25 7.82
C GLY A 509 15.30 13.27 7.02
N PRO A 510 14.97 14.40 6.38
CA PRO A 510 13.71 14.53 5.65
C PRO A 510 13.67 13.62 4.43
N CYS A 511 12.54 12.95 4.19
CA CYS A 511 12.37 12.09 3.01
C CYS A 511 12.39 12.88 1.70
N THR A 512 12.07 14.17 1.75
CA THR A 512 11.97 15.07 0.58
C THR A 512 13.31 15.34 -0.11
N SER A 513 14.43 15.00 0.52
CA SER A 513 15.75 14.99 -0.14
C SER A 513 15.78 14.05 -1.36
N CYS A 514 15.02 12.96 -1.31
CA CYS A 514 14.92 11.97 -2.39
C CYS A 514 13.52 11.86 -3.01
N HIS A 515 12.48 12.18 -2.25
CA HIS A 515 11.08 12.04 -2.63
C HIS A 515 10.48 13.38 -3.05
N SER A 516 10.41 13.65 -4.36
CA SER A 516 9.94 14.92 -4.91
C SER A 516 9.26 14.79 -6.27
N LYS A 517 8.55 15.86 -6.68
CA LYS A 517 7.92 16.06 -7.99
C LYS A 517 6.82 15.02 -8.34
N GLY A 518 6.11 14.52 -7.34
CA GLY A 518 5.14 13.42 -7.44
C GLY A 518 5.49 12.20 -6.58
N GLY A 519 6.68 12.17 -6.00
CA GLY A 519 7.15 11.09 -5.11
C GLY A 519 7.06 11.42 -3.61
N GLU A 520 6.73 12.66 -3.25
CA GLU A 520 6.60 13.16 -1.89
C GLU A 520 5.49 12.46 -1.09
N LEU A 521 5.71 12.25 0.22
CA LEU A 521 4.78 11.55 1.10
C LEU A 521 3.44 12.26 1.27
N SER A 522 3.37 13.56 1.02
CA SER A 522 2.12 14.33 0.97
C SER A 522 1.23 13.98 -0.23
N GLN A 523 1.77 13.31 -1.25
CA GLN A 523 1.02 12.82 -2.41
C GLN A 523 0.92 11.29 -2.46
N VAL A 524 1.96 10.58 -2.01
CA VAL A 524 2.02 9.11 -2.10
C VAL A 524 1.51 8.45 -0.81
N ALA A 525 1.30 7.13 -0.86
CA ALA A 525 0.86 6.32 0.28
C ALA A 525 -0.45 6.85 0.93
N HIS A 526 -0.36 7.45 2.11
CA HIS A 526 -1.52 7.98 2.85
C HIS A 526 -1.65 9.50 2.76
N ALA A 527 -0.89 10.15 1.85
CA ALA A 527 -0.82 11.60 1.71
C ALA A 527 -0.44 12.31 3.03
N ASN A 528 0.48 11.74 3.80
CA ASN A 528 0.94 12.24 5.08
C ASN A 528 2.46 12.43 5.08
N ASP A 529 2.92 13.68 5.18
CA ASP A 529 4.33 14.06 5.31
C ASP A 529 4.76 14.38 6.76
N ASN A 530 3.82 14.38 7.71
CA ASN A 530 4.12 14.40 9.13
C ASN A 530 4.62 13.02 9.57
N ARG A 531 5.93 12.88 9.66
CA ARG A 531 6.66 11.66 10.05
C ARG A 531 6.44 11.31 11.52
N ALA A 532 6.21 12.30 12.38
CA ALA A 532 5.86 12.05 13.78
C ALA A 532 4.50 11.34 13.90
N ALA A 533 3.55 11.67 13.01
CA ALA A 533 2.25 11.02 12.91
C ALA A 533 2.28 9.63 12.26
N CYS A 534 3.44 9.12 11.81
CA CYS A 534 3.52 7.76 11.26
C CYS A 534 3.58 6.68 12.36
N ALA A 535 4.13 6.99 13.53
CA ALA A 535 4.54 5.98 14.49
C ALA A 535 3.38 5.12 15.05
N THR A 536 2.19 5.69 15.29
CA THR A 536 1.05 4.93 15.85
C THR A 536 0.41 4.03 14.82
N CYS A 537 0.15 4.52 13.60
CA CYS A 537 -0.37 3.67 12.52
C CYS A 537 0.63 2.60 12.07
N HIS A 538 1.92 2.80 12.34
CA HIS A 538 2.99 1.86 12.07
C HIS A 538 3.57 1.32 13.39
N ALA A 539 2.71 0.79 14.25
CA ALA A 539 3.11 -0.04 15.38
C ALA A 539 3.24 -1.53 14.94
N PRO A 540 3.98 -2.36 15.68
CA PRO A 540 3.97 -3.80 15.44
C PRO A 540 2.61 -4.40 15.82
N LEU A 541 2.00 -5.14 14.90
CA LEU A 541 0.74 -5.86 15.14
C LEU A 541 1.01 -7.36 15.15
N GLY A 542 0.36 -8.12 16.03
CA GLY A 542 0.56 -9.57 16.15
C GLY A 542 0.31 -10.35 14.85
N PHE A 543 -0.42 -9.74 13.91
CA PHE A 543 -0.74 -10.27 12.59
C PHE A 543 -0.07 -9.53 11.41
N GLU A 544 0.66 -8.46 11.68
CA GLU A 544 1.42 -7.67 10.70
C GLU A 544 2.67 -7.16 11.42
N LEU A 545 3.60 -8.08 11.72
CA LEU A 545 4.81 -7.76 12.47
C LEU A 545 5.70 -6.78 11.69
N GLU A 546 5.59 -6.72 10.37
CA GLU A 546 6.25 -5.71 9.55
C GLU A 546 5.59 -4.32 9.62
N GLY A 547 4.58 -4.13 10.48
CA GLY A 547 3.95 -2.85 10.85
C GLY A 547 4.90 -1.68 11.02
N PRO A 548 5.99 -1.82 11.82
CA PRO A 548 6.80 -0.70 12.25
C PRO A 548 7.48 0.08 11.14
N ILE A 549 7.47 1.42 11.28
CA ILE A 549 7.96 2.32 10.24
C ILE A 549 9.44 2.08 9.91
N PHE A 550 10.26 1.72 10.90
CA PHE A 550 11.67 1.41 10.69
C PHE A 550 11.84 0.11 9.89
N VAL A 551 11.05 -0.93 10.19
CA VAL A 551 11.05 -2.20 9.43
C VAL A 551 10.64 -1.94 7.98
N ARG A 552 9.51 -1.24 7.75
CA ARG A 552 9.02 -0.96 6.40
C ARG A 552 10.00 -0.12 5.59
N THR A 553 10.56 0.91 6.20
CA THR A 553 11.49 1.83 5.51
C THR A 553 12.74 1.10 5.09
N HIS A 554 13.38 0.35 5.99
CA HIS A 554 14.54 -0.47 5.66
C HIS A 554 14.22 -1.54 4.61
N PHE A 555 13.09 -2.25 4.75
CA PHE A 555 12.70 -3.30 3.82
C PHE A 555 12.44 -2.76 2.40
N ILE A 556 11.69 -1.67 2.27
CA ILE A 556 11.38 -1.08 0.96
C ILE A 556 12.66 -0.62 0.26
N HIS A 557 13.56 0.07 0.96
CA HIS A 557 14.79 0.57 0.35
C HIS A 557 15.78 -0.57 0.02
N SER A 558 15.93 -1.56 0.91
CA SER A 558 16.84 -2.69 0.67
C SER A 558 16.41 -3.64 -0.43
N ARG A 559 15.10 -3.75 -0.72
CA ARG A 559 14.60 -4.58 -1.83
C ARG A 559 14.50 -3.81 -3.14
N SER A 560 14.64 -2.48 -3.12
CA SER A 560 14.54 -1.62 -4.30
C SER A 560 15.90 -1.44 -4.97
N ASN A 561 15.99 -1.66 -6.28
CA ASN A 561 17.20 -1.36 -7.06
C ASN A 561 17.28 0.14 -7.44
N ARG A 562 16.53 0.98 -6.71
CA ARG A 562 16.29 2.41 -6.99
C ARG A 562 16.67 3.31 -5.81
N PHE A 563 17.46 2.78 -4.88
CA PHE A 563 18.06 3.56 -3.81
C PHE A 563 19.44 4.04 -4.28
N ASP A 564 19.62 5.35 -4.42
CA ASP A 564 20.79 5.96 -5.06
C ASP A 564 22.00 6.12 -4.11
N ALA A 565 22.04 5.34 -3.03
CA ALA A 565 23.13 5.30 -2.07
C ALA A 565 23.45 3.85 -1.68
N PRO A 566 24.67 3.54 -1.22
CA PRO A 566 24.96 2.24 -0.62
C PRO A 566 24.00 1.96 0.54
N LEU A 567 23.43 0.75 0.61
CA LEU A 567 22.42 0.39 1.61
C LEU A 567 22.97 0.41 3.03
N GLU A 568 24.27 0.16 3.17
CA GLU A 568 25.00 0.23 4.42
C GLU A 568 25.21 1.67 4.90
N LYS A 569 25.08 2.70 4.04
CA LYS A 569 25.30 4.11 4.39
C LYS A 569 24.12 4.69 5.17
N CYS A 570 24.04 4.36 6.46
CA CYS A 570 22.98 4.79 7.39
C CYS A 570 22.81 6.32 7.43
N THR A 571 23.89 7.09 7.31
CA THR A 571 23.89 8.57 7.25
C THR A 571 23.08 9.15 6.08
N SER A 572 22.62 8.33 5.13
CA SER A 572 21.66 8.77 4.10
C SER A 572 20.28 9.12 4.69
N CYS A 573 19.95 8.55 5.85
CA CYS A 573 18.65 8.74 6.51
C CYS A 573 18.78 9.06 8.01
N HIS A 574 19.79 8.55 8.71
CA HIS A 574 20.00 8.76 10.14
C HIS A 574 20.83 10.02 10.38
N LEU A 575 20.40 10.89 11.30
CA LEU A 575 21.07 12.15 11.62
C LEU A 575 22.13 12.01 12.71
N GLU A 576 21.96 11.03 13.60
CA GLU A 576 22.78 10.83 14.80
C GLU A 576 23.20 9.35 14.90
N LYS A 577 24.42 9.08 15.37
CA LYS A 577 24.99 7.72 15.47
C LYS A 577 24.19 6.82 16.39
N GLU A 578 23.68 7.38 17.49
CA GLU A 578 22.93 6.69 18.54
C GLU A 578 21.68 5.99 17.99
N THR A 579 21.13 6.55 16.91
CA THR A 579 19.89 6.09 16.27
C THR A 579 20.07 4.77 15.51
N THR A 580 21.32 4.39 15.22
CA THR A 580 21.65 3.10 14.59
C THR A 580 22.11 2.06 15.60
N GLN A 581 22.24 2.40 16.89
CA GLN A 581 22.81 1.51 17.91
C GLN A 581 21.78 0.58 18.57
N ARG A 582 20.48 0.87 18.40
CA ARG A 582 19.44 -0.05 18.87
C ARG A 582 19.26 -1.19 17.88
N THR A 583 20.05 -2.25 18.06
CA THR A 583 19.96 -3.47 17.25
C THR A 583 18.86 -4.40 17.74
N SER A 584 18.02 -4.88 16.83
CA SER A 584 17.05 -5.97 17.04
C SER A 584 17.00 -6.84 15.77
N LYS A 585 16.49 -8.08 15.87
CA LYS A 585 16.27 -8.90 14.66
C LYS A 585 15.43 -8.13 13.63
N ALA A 586 14.33 -7.50 14.07
CA ALA A 586 13.43 -6.76 13.19
C ALA A 586 14.14 -5.60 12.47
N ALA A 587 14.98 -4.84 13.17
CA ALA A 587 15.72 -3.74 12.56
C ALA A 587 16.78 -4.25 11.56
N CYS A 588 17.53 -5.29 11.91
CA CYS A 588 18.62 -5.79 11.08
C CYS A 588 18.12 -6.60 9.87
N LEU A 589 17.19 -7.53 10.09
CA LEU A 589 16.73 -8.49 9.08
C LEU A 589 15.71 -7.89 8.10
N SER A 590 15.19 -6.70 8.42
CA SER A 590 14.51 -5.87 7.42
C SER A 590 15.43 -5.50 6.24
N CYS A 591 16.76 -5.51 6.43
CA CYS A 591 17.75 -5.36 5.37
C CYS A 591 18.47 -6.68 5.05
N HIS A 592 19.00 -7.37 6.05
CA HIS A 592 19.78 -8.59 5.86
C HIS A 592 18.91 -9.79 5.48
N LYS A 593 19.32 -10.56 4.47
CA LYS A 593 18.65 -11.79 4.04
C LYS A 593 19.24 -13.07 4.65
N SER A 594 20.34 -12.94 5.38
CA SER A 594 21.06 -14.02 6.04
C SER A 594 21.87 -13.48 7.22
N TYR A 595 22.25 -14.36 8.14
CA TYR A 595 23.27 -14.10 9.16
C TYR A 595 24.10 -15.37 9.39
N PRO A 596 25.28 -15.27 10.04
CA PRO A 596 26.18 -16.40 10.25
C PRO A 596 25.55 -17.56 11.04
N ASP A 597 26.07 -18.77 10.89
CA ASP A 597 25.61 -19.97 11.61
C ASP A 597 25.62 -19.80 13.14
N SER A 598 26.55 -18.99 13.67
CA SER A 598 26.58 -18.64 15.09
C SER A 598 25.32 -17.91 15.56
N HIS A 599 24.73 -17.07 14.70
CA HIS A 599 23.45 -16.43 14.98
C HIS A 599 22.29 -17.40 14.83
N VAL A 600 22.37 -18.36 13.89
CA VAL A 600 21.37 -19.43 13.76
C VAL A 600 21.32 -20.26 15.04
N ALA A 601 22.48 -20.69 15.54
CA ALA A 601 22.59 -21.46 16.77
C ALA A 601 22.06 -20.71 18.00
N LYS A 602 22.21 -19.38 18.04
CA LYS A 602 21.80 -18.56 19.19
C LYS A 602 20.36 -18.06 19.13
N PHE A 603 19.85 -17.78 17.93
CA PHE A 603 18.60 -17.05 17.74
C PHE A 603 17.56 -17.77 16.88
N GLY A 604 17.87 -18.99 16.40
CA GLY A 604 17.04 -19.75 15.47
C GLY A 604 17.30 -19.39 14.00
N PRO A 605 16.64 -20.04 13.04
CA PRO A 605 16.70 -19.66 11.63
C PRO A 605 15.96 -18.34 11.36
N ILE A 606 16.13 -17.80 10.15
CA ILE A 606 15.28 -16.71 9.65
C ILE A 606 13.96 -17.32 9.19
N GLU A 607 12.87 -16.97 9.88
CA GLU A 607 11.52 -17.49 9.61
C GLU A 607 10.63 -16.46 8.92
N SER A 608 10.90 -15.17 9.14
CA SER A 608 10.21 -14.05 8.47
C SER A 608 11.18 -13.23 7.65
N MET A 609 10.84 -12.96 6.38
CA MET A 609 11.64 -12.08 5.52
C MET A 609 11.65 -10.63 5.98
N TYR A 610 10.64 -10.22 6.76
CA TYR A 610 10.48 -8.84 7.22
C TYR A 610 11.23 -8.57 8.51
N VAL A 611 11.05 -9.43 9.50
CA VAL A 611 11.53 -9.18 10.86
C VAL A 611 12.50 -10.26 11.37
N GLY A 612 12.72 -11.31 10.60
CA GLY A 612 13.64 -12.39 10.93
C GLY A 612 13.02 -13.56 11.69
N GLY A 613 12.00 -13.33 12.49
CA GLY A 613 11.34 -14.35 13.30
C GLY A 613 9.95 -13.91 13.73
N GLY A 614 9.60 -14.20 14.98
CA GLY A 614 8.30 -13.84 15.57
C GLY A 614 8.38 -12.60 16.45
N ARG A 615 7.58 -12.61 17.54
CA ARG A 615 7.46 -11.54 18.53
C ARG A 615 8.79 -11.17 19.19
N GLU A 616 9.68 -12.15 19.36
CA GLU A 616 11.02 -11.95 19.92
C GLU A 616 11.89 -11.02 19.06
N SER A 617 11.50 -10.80 17.80
CA SER A 617 12.28 -9.99 16.86
C SER A 617 12.41 -8.51 17.25
N PHE A 618 11.52 -8.02 18.11
CA PHE A 618 11.52 -6.63 18.60
C PHE A 618 12.37 -6.43 19.85
N GLN A 619 12.87 -7.50 20.44
CA GLN A 619 13.79 -7.44 21.57
C GLN A 619 15.13 -6.89 21.12
N GLN A 620 15.76 -6.10 21.98
CA GLN A 620 17.09 -5.58 21.72
C GLN A 620 18.10 -6.74 21.78
N CYS A 621 18.89 -6.93 20.74
CA CYS A 621 20.06 -7.80 20.83
C CYS A 621 21.03 -7.24 21.88
N THR A 622 21.80 -8.09 22.55
CA THR A 622 22.76 -7.63 23.57
C THR A 622 23.65 -6.53 22.99
N GLY A 623 23.56 -5.31 23.55
CA GLY A 623 24.27 -4.11 23.04
C GLY A 623 25.81 -4.20 23.12
N SER A 624 26.33 -5.35 23.53
CA SER A 624 27.75 -5.69 23.56
C SER A 624 28.30 -6.19 22.22
N CYS A 625 27.49 -6.80 21.34
CA CYS A 625 28.01 -7.51 20.16
C CYS A 625 28.08 -6.65 18.89
N HIS A 626 27.16 -5.70 18.68
CA HIS A 626 27.02 -4.94 17.43
C HIS A 626 27.08 -3.42 17.68
N LYS A 627 28.26 -2.92 18.02
CA LYS A 627 28.51 -1.48 18.29
C LYS A 627 28.99 -0.69 17.07
N THR A 628 29.34 -1.38 16.00
CA THR A 628 29.86 -0.77 14.77
C THR A 628 29.15 -1.38 13.57
N HIS A 629 28.79 -0.51 12.61
CA HIS A 629 28.19 -0.89 11.35
C HIS A 629 29.13 -0.40 10.24
N PRO A 630 29.99 -1.27 9.68
CA PRO A 630 30.90 -0.88 8.61
C PRO A 630 30.15 -0.22 7.45
N GLY A 631 30.66 0.90 6.96
CA GLY A 631 30.02 1.65 5.86
C GLY A 631 28.85 2.57 6.27
N SER A 632 28.44 2.58 7.54
CA SER A 632 27.33 3.43 8.03
C SER A 632 27.52 4.93 7.89
N GLY A 633 28.78 5.37 7.91
CA GLY A 633 29.15 6.78 8.01
C GLY A 633 29.20 7.31 9.45
N PHE A 634 29.15 6.42 10.47
CA PHE A 634 29.25 6.75 11.89
C PHE A 634 30.38 6.01 12.62
#